data_AF-A0A497GF96-F1
#
_entry.id   AF-A0A497GF96-F1
#
_cell.length_a   1.000
_cell.length_b   1.000
_cell.length_c   1.000
_cell.angle_alpha   90.00
_cell.angle_beta   90.00
_cell.angle_gamma   90.00
#
_symmetry.space_group_name_H-M   'P 1'
#
loop_
_entity.id
_entity.type
_entity.pdbx_description
1 polymer ?
#
loop_
_entity_poly.entity_id
_entity_poly.type
_entity_poly.pdbx_seq_one_letter_code
_entity_poly.pdbx_strand_id
1 'polypeptide(L)'
;MFDHSKESMREACGISEKRWSELHEAVRYAIRESEKWSEVVERIIKMEDLNSVEKVLAGAILGVILGRFIRAQESCLSVGG
;
A
#
# COMPACT_ATOMS: atom_id res chain seq x y z
N MET A 1 -17.26 7.67 -8.61
CA MET A 1 -16.73 8.36 -9.80
C MET A 1 -15.37 8.92 -9.40
N PHE A 2 -14.28 8.50 -10.03
CA PHE A 2 -12.94 9.04 -9.75
C PHE A 2 -12.85 10.45 -10.33
N ASP A 3 -12.55 11.44 -9.50
CA ASP A 3 -12.37 12.82 -9.95
C ASP A 3 -10.94 12.99 -10.49
N HIS A 4 -10.81 12.95 -11.82
CA HIS A 4 -9.53 13.11 -12.53
C HIS A 4 -8.98 14.54 -12.48
N SER A 5 -9.70 15.51 -11.91
CA SER A 5 -9.18 16.88 -11.69
C SER A 5 -8.26 17.00 -10.47
N LYS A 6 -8.16 15.94 -9.65
CA LYS A 6 -7.35 15.94 -8.42
C LYS A 6 -5.93 15.44 -8.70
N GLU A 7 -4.95 16.14 -8.15
CA GLU A 7 -3.52 15.85 -8.34
C GLU A 7 -3.06 14.58 -7.61
N SER A 8 -3.79 14.15 -6.59
CA SER A 8 -3.45 12.96 -5.79
C SER A 8 -4.60 11.96 -5.70
N MET A 9 -4.25 10.67 -5.68
CA MET A 9 -5.19 9.56 -5.52
C MET A 9 -5.96 9.64 -4.18
N ARG A 10 -5.33 10.20 -3.14
CA ARG A 10 -5.95 10.52 -1.84
C ARG A 10 -7.15 11.46 -2.01
N GLU A 11 -6.94 12.57 -2.72
CA GLU A 11 -7.96 13.60 -2.94
C GLU A 11 -9.07 13.12 -3.86
N ALA A 12 -8.71 12.39 -4.93
CA ALA A 12 -9.67 11.78 -5.83
C ALA A 12 -10.63 10.81 -5.13
N CYS A 13 -10.18 10.21 -4.02
CA CYS A 13 -10.97 9.30 -3.19
C CYS A 13 -11.64 9.97 -1.98
N GLY A 14 -11.48 11.29 -1.80
CA GLY A 14 -12.05 12.02 -0.65
C GLY A 14 -11.49 11.61 0.70
N ILE A 15 -10.26 11.08 0.76
CA ILE A 15 -9.63 10.62 2.00
C ILE A 15 -8.90 11.76 2.70
N SER A 16 -9.16 11.93 4.00
CA SER A 16 -8.47 12.91 4.84
C SER A 16 -6.99 12.52 5.03
N GLU A 17 -6.12 13.52 5.27
CA GLU A 17 -4.70 13.31 5.56
C GLU A 17 -4.48 12.30 6.72
N LYS A 18 -5.31 12.42 7.77
CA LYS A 18 -5.27 11.54 8.94
C LYS A 18 -5.58 10.10 8.53
N ARG A 19 -6.69 9.89 7.82
CA ARG A 19 -7.11 8.54 7.40
C ARG A 19 -6.14 7.92 6.41
N TRP A 20 -5.51 8.75 5.57
CA TRP A 20 -4.42 8.33 4.69
C TRP A 20 -3.21 7.82 5.49
N SER A 21 -2.80 8.53 6.54
CA SER A 21 -1.72 8.10 7.44
C SER A 21 -2.06 6.78 8.15
N GLU A 22 -3.28 6.65 8.67
CA GLU A 22 -3.77 5.40 9.28
C GLU A 22 -3.71 4.22 8.31
N LEU A 23 -4.07 4.44 7.04
CA LEU A 23 -4.01 3.40 6.01
C LEU A 23 -2.57 2.95 5.73
N HIS A 24 -1.62 3.90 5.68
CA HIS A 24 -0.20 3.58 5.55
C HIS A 24 0.32 2.75 6.73
N GLU A 25 -0.13 3.06 7.96
CA GLU A 25 0.23 2.29 9.15
C GLU A 25 -0.36 0.88 9.12
N ALA A 26 -1.63 0.73 8.74
CA ALA A 26 -2.30 -0.56 8.59
C ALA A 26 -1.59 -1.47 7.58
N VAL A 27 -1.17 -0.92 6.42
CA VAL A 27 -0.40 -1.68 5.42
C VAL A 27 0.97 -2.10 5.98
N ARG A 28 1.69 -1.20 6.67
CA ARG A 28 2.97 -1.53 7.28
C ARG A 28 2.84 -2.59 8.37
N TYR A 29 1.77 -2.52 9.17
CA TYR A 29 1.45 -3.52 10.16
C TYR A 29 1.19 -4.88 9.51
N ALA A 30 0.36 -4.95 8.47
CA ALA A 30 0.12 -6.19 7.73
C ALA A 30 1.40 -6.80 7.15
N ILE A 31 2.34 -5.97 6.66
CA ILE A 31 3.66 -6.42 6.19
C ILE A 31 4.48 -7.02 7.34
N ARG A 32 4.52 -6.38 8.51
CA ARG A 32 5.31 -6.86 9.67
C ARG A 32 4.80 -8.18 10.23
N GLU A 33 3.48 -8.37 10.21
CA GLU A 33 2.82 -9.55 10.77
C GLU A 33 2.71 -10.73 9.79
N SER A 34 3.31 -10.63 8.60
CA SER A 34 3.19 -11.64 7.56
C SER A 34 4.57 -12.11 7.11
N GLU A 35 4.71 -13.41 6.89
CA GLU A 35 5.94 -13.97 6.33
C GLU A 35 5.95 -13.88 4.80
N LYS A 36 4.77 -13.85 4.19
CA LYS A 36 4.59 -13.85 2.73
C LYS A 36 3.76 -12.67 2.25
N TRP A 37 4.10 -12.15 1.08
CA TRP A 37 3.33 -11.07 0.44
C TRP A 37 1.87 -11.44 0.16
N SER A 38 1.59 -12.71 -0.14
CA SER A 38 0.21 -13.19 -0.32
C SER A 38 -0.63 -13.05 0.96
N GLU A 39 -0.03 -13.29 2.13
CA GLU A 39 -0.70 -13.12 3.43
C GLU A 39 -0.96 -11.65 3.73
N VAL A 40 -0.04 -10.74 3.34
CA VAL A 40 -0.26 -9.29 3.45
C VAL A 40 -1.50 -8.87 2.67
N VAL A 41 -1.62 -9.34 1.42
CA VAL A 41 -2.77 -9.04 0.56
C VAL A 41 -4.06 -9.59 1.17
N GLU A 42 -4.03 -10.84 1.66
CA GLU A 42 -5.19 -11.47 2.29
C GLU A 42 -5.64 -10.72 3.55
N ARG A 43 -4.71 -10.27 4.39
CA ARG A 43 -5.02 -9.46 5.58
C ARG A 43 -5.68 -8.14 5.19
N ILE A 44 -5.16 -7.41 4.20
CA ILE A 44 -5.75 -6.14 3.73
C ILE A 44 -7.18 -6.37 3.22
N ILE A 45 -7.41 -7.45 2.46
CA ILE A 45 -8.75 -7.77 1.92
C ILE A 45 -9.74 -8.08 3.06
N LYS A 46 -9.28 -8.72 4.12
CA LYS A 46 -10.09 -9.13 5.28
C LYS A 46 -10.24 -8.06 6.37
N MET A 47 -9.56 -6.92 6.28
CA MET A 47 -9.75 -5.80 7.21
C MET A 47 -11.20 -5.27 7.13
N GLU A 48 -11.93 -5.37 8.23
CA GLU A 48 -13.34 -4.95 8.33
C GLU A 48 -13.48 -3.43 8.48
N ASP A 49 -12.45 -2.78 9.02
CA ASP A 49 -12.37 -1.33 9.20
C ASP A 49 -12.06 -0.57 7.90
N LEU A 50 -11.78 -1.28 6.81
CA LEU A 50 -11.54 -0.70 5.49
C LEU A 50 -12.73 -0.94 4.55
N ASN A 51 -13.20 0.14 3.92
CA ASN A 51 -14.15 0.03 2.83
C ASN A 51 -13.46 -0.39 1.51
N SER A 52 -14.24 -0.65 0.46
CA SER A 52 -13.71 -1.10 -0.84
C SER A 52 -12.71 -0.13 -1.47
N VAL A 53 -12.91 1.19 -1.33
CA VAL A 53 -11.98 2.21 -1.86
C VAL A 53 -10.67 2.18 -1.08
N GLU A 54 -10.75 2.11 0.25
CA GLU A 54 -9.58 2.03 1.12
C GLU A 54 -8.75 0.76 0.89
N LYS A 55 -9.41 -0.37 0.60
CA LYS A 55 -8.72 -1.63 0.24
C LYS A 55 -7.92 -1.49 -1.06
N VAL A 56 -8.47 -0.82 -2.06
CA VAL A 56 -7.77 -0.53 -3.32
C VAL A 56 -6.57 0.38 -3.07
N LEU A 57 -6.74 1.43 -2.27
CA LEU A 57 -5.66 2.35 -1.91
C LEU A 57 -4.56 1.67 -1.08
N ALA A 58 -4.93 0.81 -0.14
CA ALA A 58 -3.98 -0.02 0.60
C ALA A 58 -3.17 -0.93 -0.34
N GLY A 59 -3.81 -1.51 -1.35
CA GLY A 59 -3.16 -2.26 -2.41
C GLY A 59 -2.16 -1.42 -3.22
N ALA A 60 -2.53 -0.19 -3.57
CA ALA A 60 -1.63 0.74 -4.26
C ALA A 60 -0.40 1.11 -3.40
N ILE A 61 -0.61 1.40 -2.11
CA ILE A 61 0.47 1.65 -1.15
C ILE A 61 1.41 0.44 -1.07
N LEU A 62 0.85 -0.77 -0.93
CA LEU A 62 1.62 -2.01 -0.90
C LEU A 62 2.46 -2.20 -2.18
N GLY A 63 1.88 -1.94 -3.35
CA GLY A 63 2.59 -2.01 -4.63
C GLY A 63 3.79 -1.06 -4.70
N VAL A 64 3.65 0.18 -4.21
CA VAL A 64 4.76 1.14 -4.14
C VAL A 64 5.87 0.64 -3.22
N ILE A 65 5.52 0.09 -2.05
CA ILE A 65 6.48 -0.46 -1.09
C ILE A 65 7.23 -1.65 -1.71
N LEU A 66 6.50 -2.59 -2.29
CA LEU A 66 7.08 -3.78 -2.92
C LEU A 66 8.02 -3.41 -4.08
N GLY A 67 7.63 -2.47 -4.94
CA GLY A 67 8.47 -2.01 -6.05
C GLY A 67 9.73 -1.27 -5.58
N ARG A 68 9.72 -0.63 -4.41
CA ARG A 68 10.94 -0.08 -3.79
C ARG A 68 11.84 -1.19 -3.25
N PHE A 69 11.25 -2.20 -2.61
CA PHE A 69 11.99 -3.35 -2.08
C PHE A 69 12.71 -4.13 -3.18
N ILE A 70 12.01 -4.47 -4.27
CA ILE A 70 12.59 -5.19 -5.42
C ILE A 70 13.77 -4.42 -6.02
N ARG A 71 13.60 -3.12 -6.29
CA ARG A 71 14.68 -2.27 -6.82
C ARG A 71 15.90 -2.21 -5.90
N ALA A 72 15.68 -2.17 -4.58
CA ALA A 72 16.77 -2.18 -3.62
C ALA A 72 17.55 -3.52 -3.67
N GLN A 73 16.85 -4.65 -3.80
CA GLN A 73 17.50 -5.95 -3.95
C GLN A 73 18.30 -6.06 -5.25
N GLU A 74 17.74 -5.61 -6.38
CA GLU A 74 18.47 -5.57 -7.66
C GLU A 74 19.74 -4.73 -7.55
N SER A 75 19.67 -3.57 -6.88
CA SER A 75 20.82 -2.70 -6.64
C SER A 75 21.91 -3.37 -5.80
N CYS A 76 21.54 -4.15 -4.78
CA CYS A 76 22.49 -4.91 -3.97
C CYS A 76 23.16 -6.04 -4.77
N LEU A 77 22.45 -6.68 -5.68
CA LEU A 77 22.98 -7.74 -6.52
C LEU A 77 23.92 -7.21 -7.62
N SER A 78 23.68 -6.01 -8.14
CA SER A 78 24.50 -5.40 -9.19
C SER A 78 25.87 -4.86 -8.72
N VAL A 79 26.07 -4.67 -7.42
CA VAL A 79 27.35 -4.15 -6.87
C VAL A 79 28.35 -5.29 -6.57
N GLY A 80 27.94 -6.55 -6.65
CA GLY A 80 28.77 -7.72 -6.36
C GLY A 80 29.27 -8.51 -7.58
N GLY A 81 29.16 -7.98 -8.80
CA GLY A 81 29.55 -8.64 -10.06
C GLY A 81 30.82 -8.08 -10.69
#